data_AF-A0A1G2L1B3-F1
#
_entry.id   AF-A0A1G2L1B3-F1
#
_cell.length_a   1.000
_cell.length_b   1.000
_cell.length_c   1.000
_cell.angle_alpha   90.00
_cell.angle_beta   90.00
_cell.angle_gamma   90.00
#
_symmetry.space_group_name_H-M   'P 1'
#
loop_
_entity.id
_entity.type
_entity.pdbx_description
1 polymer ?
#
loop_
_entity_poly.entity_id
_entity_poly.type
_entity_poly.pdbx_seq_one_letter_code
_entity_poly.pdbx_strand_id
1 'polypeptide(L)'
;MYPTPVPPEEGTMFGGGSSVSGSLAGDLQHISPNNKEMLIGRLEALKSMTLEEEGVRDSVQKGLEREREIADMKRSFSYDFLELVYRLFHVGARHIAEMDKKEVEDLDAIVYEQISAKKRLSRRIMWFSCVTVIGFFLFCLFTDTSSEFLRSDYIKKRGKLKELFGDNYFPHDVLHERIEEALAVKP
;
A
#
# COMPACT_ATOMS: atom_id res chain seq x y z
N MET A 1 18.25 -37.76 35.47
CA MET A 1 19.07 -36.69 36.08
C MET A 1 18.28 -35.40 35.94
N TYR A 2 17.85 -34.82 37.05
CA TYR A 2 17.32 -33.46 37.13
C TYR A 2 18.31 -32.62 37.94
N PRO A 3 18.43 -31.32 37.65
CA PRO A 3 18.69 -30.35 38.70
C PRO A 3 17.41 -29.58 39.06
N THR A 4 17.08 -29.68 40.34
CA THR A 4 16.10 -28.89 41.11
C THR A 4 16.57 -27.43 41.25
N PRO A 5 15.67 -26.43 41.34
CA PRO A 5 16.02 -25.02 41.46
C PRO A 5 16.52 -24.66 42.88
N VAL A 6 17.43 -23.68 42.95
CA VAL A 6 17.91 -23.07 44.21
C VAL A 6 17.49 -21.59 44.25
N PRO A 7 16.76 -21.13 45.29
CA PRO A 7 16.41 -19.73 45.53
C PRO A 7 17.50 -18.96 46.34
N PRO A 8 17.36 -17.63 46.52
CA PRO A 8 18.47 -16.67 46.63
C PRO A 8 18.78 -16.21 48.07
N GLU A 9 20.04 -15.93 48.37
CA GLU A 9 20.55 -15.10 49.49
C GLU A 9 21.99 -14.68 49.09
N GLU A 10 22.60 -13.55 49.45
CA GLU A 10 22.29 -12.39 50.26
C GLU A 10 23.31 -11.30 49.84
N GLY A 11 23.00 -10.03 50.05
CA GLY A 11 23.82 -8.90 49.58
C GLY A 11 25.12 -8.66 50.35
N THR A 12 25.94 -7.73 49.87
CA THR A 12 26.70 -6.85 50.75
C THR A 12 26.91 -5.47 50.10
N MET A 13 26.65 -4.45 50.91
CA MET A 13 26.70 -3.02 50.62
C MET A 13 28.15 -2.53 50.41
N PHE A 14 28.31 -1.47 49.59
CA PHE A 14 29.18 -0.28 49.77
C PHE A 14 28.83 0.58 48.54
N GLY A 15 28.40 1.84 48.60
CA GLY A 15 28.74 2.92 49.51
C GLY A 15 29.16 4.10 48.64
N GLY A 16 28.66 5.30 48.95
CA GLY A 16 29.26 6.55 48.50
C GLY A 16 28.79 7.08 47.15
N GLY A 17 28.03 8.17 47.21
CA GLY A 17 27.93 9.07 46.07
C GLY A 17 29.32 9.58 45.68
N SER A 18 29.52 9.75 44.38
CA SER A 18 30.33 10.85 43.91
C SER A 18 29.82 11.25 42.54
N SER A 19 29.12 12.39 42.53
CA SER A 19 29.05 13.27 41.38
C SER A 19 30.48 13.60 40.96
N VAL A 20 31.04 12.83 40.03
CA VAL A 20 32.24 13.22 39.31
C VAL A 20 31.77 13.78 37.98
N SER A 21 31.40 15.06 38.03
CA SER A 21 31.55 15.99 36.91
C SER A 21 33.04 16.12 36.62
N GLY A 22 33.62 15.07 36.07
CA GLY A 22 35.00 15.03 35.58
C GLY A 22 34.95 15.30 34.10
N SER A 23 35.53 16.43 33.70
CA SER A 23 35.70 16.83 32.31
C SER A 23 36.22 15.66 31.47
N LEU A 24 35.36 15.14 30.57
CA LEU A 24 35.71 14.11 29.57
C LEU A 24 36.84 14.56 28.62
N ALA A 25 37.24 15.84 28.69
CA ALA A 25 38.32 16.40 27.89
C ALA A 25 39.73 16.19 28.50
N GLY A 26 39.84 15.73 29.75
CA GLY A 26 41.13 15.55 30.44
C GLY A 26 41.78 14.16 30.25
N ASP A 27 40.98 13.10 30.20
CA ASP A 27 41.51 11.71 30.26
C ASP A 27 41.92 11.11 28.89
N LEU A 28 41.82 11.90 27.82
CA LEU A 28 42.32 11.51 26.49
C LEU A 28 43.83 11.76 26.30
N GLN A 29 44.51 12.38 27.28
CA GLN A 29 45.93 12.73 27.17
C GLN A 29 46.90 11.63 27.61
N HIS A 30 46.42 10.53 28.21
CA HIS A 30 47.26 9.42 28.69
C HIS A 30 46.99 8.07 28.02
N ILE A 31 46.38 8.08 26.84
CA ILE A 31 46.20 6.88 26.02
C ILE A 31 47.42 6.75 25.10
N SER A 32 48.23 5.70 25.30
CA SER A 32 49.30 5.31 24.38
C SER A 32 48.80 5.40 22.92
N PRO A 33 49.58 5.96 21.97
CA PRO A 33 49.13 6.21 20.60
C PRO A 33 48.48 4.98 19.93
N ASN A 34 48.93 3.77 20.26
CA ASN A 34 48.35 2.52 19.77
C ASN A 34 46.91 2.24 20.27
N ASN A 35 46.56 2.63 21.49
CA ASN A 35 45.21 2.39 22.03
C ASN A 35 44.18 3.38 21.49
N LYS A 36 44.63 4.56 21.04
CA LYS A 36 43.76 5.61 20.50
C LYS A 36 43.25 5.22 19.10
N GLU A 37 44.11 4.69 18.25
CA GLU A 37 43.72 4.17 16.92
C GLU A 37 42.76 2.97 17.02
N MET A 38 42.99 2.09 17.99
CA MET A 38 42.10 0.94 18.23
C MET A 38 40.71 1.36 18.72
N LEU A 39 40.61 2.42 19.54
CA LEU A 39 39.35 2.99 19.99
C LEU A 39 38.60 3.70 18.86
N ILE A 40 39.31 4.43 17.99
CA ILE A 40 38.73 5.08 16.81
C ILE A 40 38.19 4.04 15.84
N GLY A 41 38.93 2.97 15.55
CA GLY A 41 38.46 1.88 14.68
C GLY A 41 37.23 1.15 15.23
N ARG A 42 37.13 0.98 16.56
CA ARG A 42 35.92 0.41 17.20
C ARG A 42 34.72 1.36 17.13
N LEU A 43 34.94 2.67 17.28
CA LEU A 43 33.88 3.68 17.15
C LEU A 43 33.38 3.82 15.70
N GLU A 44 34.28 3.73 14.71
CA GLU A 44 33.90 3.73 13.29
C GLU A 44 33.15 2.45 12.89
N ALA A 45 33.54 1.30 13.44
CA ALA A 45 32.81 0.03 13.26
C ALA A 45 31.40 0.08 13.89
N LEU A 46 31.26 0.64 15.09
CA LEU A 46 29.94 0.84 15.72
C LEU A 46 29.08 1.83 14.93
N LYS A 47 29.67 2.95 14.47
CA LYS A 47 28.94 3.95 13.68
C LYS A 47 28.48 3.40 12.32
N SER A 48 29.31 2.61 11.65
CA SER A 48 28.94 1.96 10.38
C SER A 48 27.85 0.91 10.56
N MET A 49 27.91 0.07 11.61
CA MET A 49 26.82 -0.85 11.94
C MET A 49 25.49 -0.11 12.23
N THR A 50 25.53 1.01 12.96
CA THR A 50 24.32 1.76 13.29
C THR A 50 23.69 2.39 12.04
N LEU A 51 24.51 2.91 11.12
CA LEU A 51 24.06 3.45 9.82
C LEU A 51 23.49 2.36 8.90
N GLU A 52 24.05 1.15 8.92
CA GLU A 52 23.51 0.00 8.21
C GLU A 52 22.17 -0.44 8.80
N GLU A 53 22.01 -0.47 10.13
CA GLU A 53 20.74 -0.78 10.78
C GLU A 53 19.64 0.25 10.48
N GLU A 54 19.96 1.55 10.47
CA GLU A 54 19.03 2.61 10.06
C GLU A 54 18.66 2.50 8.59
N GLY A 55 19.63 2.25 7.70
CA GLY A 55 19.38 2.06 6.26
C GLY A 55 18.49 0.84 5.97
N VAL A 56 18.69 -0.25 6.72
CA VAL A 56 17.84 -1.46 6.62
C VAL A 56 16.44 -1.16 7.14
N ARG A 57 16.28 -0.48 8.29
CA ARG A 57 14.96 -0.07 8.81
C ARG A 57 14.18 0.79 7.82
N ASP A 58 14.81 1.79 7.23
CA ASP A 58 14.18 2.68 6.24
C ASP A 58 13.77 1.92 4.97
N SER A 59 14.59 0.95 4.53
CA SER A 59 14.26 0.13 3.36
C SER A 59 13.07 -0.81 3.61
N VAL A 60 13.00 -1.42 4.80
CA VAL A 60 11.89 -2.27 5.21
C VAL A 60 10.61 -1.45 5.35
N GLN A 61 10.69 -0.26 5.95
CA GLN A 61 9.53 0.61 6.11
C GLN A 61 8.98 1.09 4.76
N LYS A 62 9.84 1.48 3.82
CA LYS A 62 9.43 1.81 2.45
C LYS A 62 8.84 0.61 1.70
N GLY A 63 9.33 -0.60 1.95
CA GLY A 63 8.75 -1.84 1.44
C GLY A 63 7.33 -2.05 1.94
N LEU A 64 7.12 -1.94 3.25
CA LEU A 64 5.82 -2.08 3.90
C LEU A 64 4.80 -1.01 3.44
N GLU A 65 5.25 0.23 3.24
CA GLU A 65 4.41 1.30 2.70
C GLU A 65 3.92 0.98 1.28
N ARG A 66 4.81 0.51 0.40
CA ARG A 66 4.45 0.08 -0.95
C ARG A 66 3.49 -1.10 -0.96
N GLU A 67 3.70 -2.08 -0.08
CA GLU A 67 2.79 -3.23 0.04
C GLU A 67 1.39 -2.80 0.49
N ARG A 68 1.30 -1.86 1.44
CA ARG A 68 0.02 -1.27 1.86
C ARG A 68 -0.66 -0.51 0.73
N GLU A 69 0.08 0.33 0.01
CA GLU A 69 -0.46 1.06 -1.15
C GLU A 69 -1.02 0.12 -2.23
N ILE A 70 -0.33 -1.00 -2.49
CA ILE A 70 -0.81 -2.03 -3.42
C ILE A 70 -2.08 -2.70 -2.90
N ALA A 71 -2.12 -3.06 -1.62
CA ALA A 71 -3.30 -3.68 -1.01
C ALA A 71 -4.53 -2.75 -1.09
N ASP A 72 -4.34 -1.47 -0.79
CA ASP A 72 -5.39 -0.46 -0.89
C ASP A 72 -5.84 -0.23 -2.35
N MET A 73 -4.90 -0.27 -3.30
CA MET A 73 -5.22 -0.19 -4.73
C MET A 73 -6.07 -1.39 -5.18
N LYS A 74 -5.73 -2.62 -4.76
CA LYS A 74 -6.51 -3.83 -5.07
C LYS A 74 -7.91 -3.77 -4.48
N ARG A 75 -8.04 -3.31 -3.23
CA ARG A 75 -9.34 -3.11 -2.56
C ARG A 75 -10.20 -2.10 -3.29
N SER A 76 -9.61 -0.95 -3.61
CA SER A 76 -10.32 0.12 -4.29
C SER A 76 -10.72 -0.28 -5.72
N PHE A 77 -9.85 -0.99 -6.44
CA PHE A 77 -10.19 -1.57 -7.74
C PHE A 77 -11.38 -2.54 -7.66
N SER A 78 -11.39 -3.43 -6.68
CA SER A 78 -12.46 -4.42 -6.50
C SER A 78 -13.81 -3.75 -6.21
N TYR A 79 -13.80 -2.69 -5.39
CA TYR A 79 -14.99 -1.88 -5.12
C TYR A 79 -15.51 -1.20 -6.40
N ASP A 80 -14.63 -0.50 -7.12
CA ASP A 80 -15.00 0.19 -8.36
C ASP A 80 -15.54 -0.80 -9.40
N PHE A 81 -14.94 -1.98 -9.51
CA PHE A 81 -15.38 -3.04 -10.41
C PHE A 81 -16.80 -3.49 -10.09
N LEU A 82 -17.09 -3.86 -8.83
CA LEU A 82 -18.44 -4.27 -8.41
C LEU A 82 -19.47 -3.18 -8.68
N GLU A 83 -19.15 -1.94 -8.36
CA GLU A 83 -20.04 -0.80 -8.57
C GLU A 83 -20.30 -0.56 -10.07
N LEU A 84 -19.25 -0.62 -10.90
CA LEU A 84 -19.37 -0.46 -12.35
C LEU A 84 -20.16 -1.59 -13.00
N VAL A 85 -19.94 -2.83 -12.56
CA VAL A 85 -20.68 -4.00 -13.04
C VAL A 85 -22.18 -3.85 -12.72
N TYR A 86 -22.51 -3.45 -11.49
CA TYR A 86 -23.90 -3.20 -11.11
C TYR A 86 -24.53 -2.05 -11.91
N ARG A 87 -23.81 -0.93 -12.08
CA ARG A 87 -24.30 0.25 -12.83
C ARG A 87 -24.46 -0.01 -14.33
N LEU A 88 -23.61 -0.84 -14.94
CA LEU A 88 -23.58 -1.07 -16.39
C LEU A 88 -24.43 -2.27 -16.83
N PHE A 89 -24.44 -3.33 -16.03
CA PHE A 89 -25.06 -4.62 -16.40
C PHE A 89 -26.17 -5.05 -15.44
N HIS A 90 -26.38 -4.33 -14.33
CA HIS A 90 -27.33 -4.70 -13.26
C HIS A 90 -27.06 -6.09 -12.67
N VAL A 91 -25.81 -6.53 -12.75
CA VAL A 91 -25.32 -7.75 -12.12
C VAL A 91 -24.88 -7.40 -10.71
N GLY A 92 -25.58 -7.95 -9.71
CA GLY A 92 -25.24 -7.76 -8.30
C GLY A 92 -24.16 -8.72 -7.81
N ALA A 93 -23.54 -8.40 -6.66
CA ALA A 93 -22.46 -9.19 -6.04
C ALA A 93 -22.78 -10.70 -5.91
N ARG A 94 -24.05 -11.07 -5.66
CA ARG A 94 -24.48 -12.46 -5.58
C ARG A 94 -24.24 -13.24 -6.88
N HIS A 95 -24.53 -12.63 -8.03
CA HIS A 95 -24.32 -13.28 -9.32
C HIS A 95 -22.83 -13.40 -9.63
N ILE A 96 -22.04 -12.41 -9.24
CA ILE A 96 -20.57 -12.44 -9.41
C ILE A 96 -19.95 -13.54 -8.51
N ALA A 97 -20.54 -13.80 -7.35
CA ALA A 97 -20.13 -14.90 -6.46
C ALA A 97 -20.33 -16.29 -7.09
N GLU A 98 -21.31 -16.41 -7.99
CA GLU A 98 -21.65 -17.66 -8.68
C GLU A 98 -20.84 -17.86 -9.97
N MET A 99 -20.05 -16.85 -10.39
CA MET A 99 -19.23 -16.88 -11.60
C MET A 99 -17.86 -17.50 -11.35
N ASP A 100 -17.34 -18.20 -12.35
CA ASP A 100 -15.96 -18.70 -12.34
C ASP A 100 -14.95 -17.55 -12.49
N LYS A 101 -13.73 -17.75 -11.99
CA LYS A 101 -12.64 -16.74 -12.07
C LYS A 101 -12.46 -16.18 -13.48
N LYS A 102 -12.52 -17.05 -14.49
CA LYS A 102 -12.38 -16.65 -15.90
C LYS A 102 -13.56 -15.79 -16.38
N GLU A 103 -14.78 -16.11 -15.97
CA GLU A 103 -15.97 -15.33 -16.34
C GLU A 103 -15.92 -13.93 -15.72
N VAL A 104 -15.38 -13.81 -14.50
CA VAL A 104 -15.18 -12.51 -13.84
C VAL A 104 -14.11 -11.67 -14.56
N GLU A 105 -13.02 -12.29 -15.03
CA GLU A 105 -12.00 -11.63 -15.84
C GLU A 105 -12.53 -11.20 -17.23
N ASP A 106 -13.34 -12.04 -17.86
CA ASP A 106 -14.02 -11.70 -19.11
C ASP A 106 -14.99 -10.53 -18.91
N LEU A 107 -15.68 -10.49 -17.76
CA LEU A 107 -16.54 -9.38 -17.37
C LEU A 107 -15.75 -8.07 -17.17
N ASP A 108 -14.56 -8.12 -16.57
CA ASP A 108 -13.63 -6.98 -16.48
C ASP A 108 -13.23 -6.45 -17.86
N ALA A 109 -12.94 -7.34 -18.81
CA ALA A 109 -12.63 -6.96 -20.17
C ALA A 109 -13.82 -6.23 -20.83
N ILE A 110 -15.04 -6.76 -20.68
CA ILE A 110 -16.26 -6.15 -21.23
C ILE A 110 -16.53 -4.78 -20.57
N VAL A 111 -16.39 -4.66 -19.24
CA VAL A 111 -16.52 -3.39 -18.51
C VAL A 111 -15.54 -2.36 -19.07
N TYR A 112 -14.26 -2.74 -19.18
CA TYR A 112 -13.22 -1.86 -19.70
C TYR A 112 -13.51 -1.40 -21.13
N GLU A 113 -13.92 -2.32 -22.01
CA GLU A 113 -14.28 -2.00 -23.39
C GLU A 113 -15.44 -1.02 -23.46
N GLN A 114 -16.53 -1.25 -22.71
CA GLN A 114 -17.68 -0.35 -22.65
C GLN A 114 -17.30 1.05 -22.16
N ILE A 115 -16.50 1.15 -21.09
CA ILE A 115 -16.04 2.45 -20.57
C ILE A 115 -15.17 3.16 -21.62
N SER A 116 -14.25 2.43 -22.26
CA SER A 116 -13.38 2.98 -23.29
C SER A 116 -14.15 3.46 -24.52
N ALA A 117 -15.22 2.75 -24.90
CA ALA A 117 -16.10 3.09 -26.01
C ALA A 117 -16.89 4.36 -25.70
N LYS A 118 -17.49 4.44 -24.49
CA LYS A 118 -18.19 5.66 -24.02
C LYS A 118 -17.25 6.87 -23.96
N LYS A 119 -16.00 6.70 -23.50
CA LYS A 119 -15.00 7.78 -23.48
C LYS A 119 -14.65 8.26 -24.88
N ARG A 120 -14.49 7.34 -25.84
CA ARG A 120 -14.26 7.68 -27.26
C ARG A 120 -15.47 8.40 -27.87
N LEU A 121 -16.68 7.96 -27.57
CA LEU A 121 -17.91 8.58 -28.02
C LEU A 121 -18.10 9.98 -27.42
N SER A 122 -17.93 10.14 -26.11
CA SER A 122 -17.99 11.43 -25.40
C SER A 122 -16.99 12.42 -26.00
N ARG A 123 -15.75 11.99 -26.27
CA ARG A 123 -14.75 12.84 -26.94
C ARG A 123 -15.23 13.28 -28.33
N ARG A 124 -15.78 12.36 -29.15
CA ARG A 124 -16.32 12.70 -30.47
C ARG A 124 -17.48 13.70 -30.34
N ILE A 125 -18.42 13.46 -29.43
CA ILE A 125 -19.54 14.37 -29.17
C ILE A 125 -19.02 15.74 -28.75
N MET A 126 -18.04 15.82 -27.84
CA MET A 126 -17.40 17.06 -27.41
C MET A 126 -16.90 17.87 -28.62
N TRP A 127 -16.13 17.24 -29.52
CA TRP A 127 -15.63 17.86 -30.76
C TRP A 127 -16.76 18.42 -31.64
N PHE A 128 -17.88 17.70 -31.78
CA PHE A 128 -19.04 18.18 -32.55
C PHE A 128 -19.85 19.25 -31.79
N SER A 129 -19.95 19.15 -30.47
CA SER A 129 -20.71 20.05 -29.61
C SER A 129 -20.04 21.40 -29.39
N CYS A 130 -18.71 21.50 -29.48
CA CYS A 130 -18.00 22.79 -29.43
C CYS A 130 -18.44 23.75 -30.54
N VAL A 131 -19.12 23.26 -31.58
CA VAL A 131 -19.64 24.06 -32.71
C VAL A 131 -21.07 24.54 -32.47
N THR A 132 -21.81 23.98 -31.49
CA THR A 132 -23.24 24.34 -31.28
C THR A 132 -23.62 24.38 -29.79
N VAL A 133 -24.31 25.46 -29.38
CA VAL A 133 -24.81 25.65 -27.99
C VAL A 133 -25.72 24.49 -27.54
N ILE A 134 -26.48 23.90 -28.48
CA ILE A 134 -27.35 22.73 -28.23
C ILE A 134 -26.51 21.47 -27.95
N GLY A 135 -25.39 21.29 -28.65
CA GLY A 135 -24.49 20.17 -28.41
C GLY A 135 -23.88 20.21 -27.01
N PHE A 136 -23.53 21.41 -26.50
CA PHE A 136 -23.01 21.58 -25.14
C PHE A 136 -24.04 21.18 -24.08
N PHE A 137 -25.31 21.59 -24.26
CA PHE A 137 -26.40 21.22 -23.37
C PHE A 137 -26.65 19.70 -23.34
N LEU A 138 -26.64 19.06 -24.52
CA LEU A 138 -26.75 17.60 -24.62
C LEU A 138 -25.55 16.90 -23.96
N PHE A 139 -24.33 17.39 -24.19
CA PHE A 139 -23.14 16.86 -23.53
C PHE A 139 -23.28 16.89 -22.00
N CYS A 140 -23.67 18.03 -21.42
CA CYS A 140 -23.87 18.17 -19.98
C CYS A 140 -24.97 17.25 -19.41
N LEU A 141 -26.04 16.97 -20.18
CA LEU A 141 -27.09 16.03 -19.78
C LEU A 141 -26.65 14.55 -19.87
N PHE A 142 -25.71 14.23 -20.74
CA PHE A 142 -25.17 12.87 -20.90
C PHE A 142 -24.00 12.56 -19.96
N THR A 143 -23.29 13.58 -19.48
CA THR A 143 -22.16 13.43 -18.55
C THR A 143 -22.64 13.52 -17.10
N ASP A 144 -23.03 12.38 -16.54
CA ASP A 144 -23.10 12.23 -15.09
C ASP A 144 -21.67 12.24 -14.53
N THR A 145 -21.26 13.38 -13.97
CA THR A 145 -19.90 13.69 -13.50
C THR A 145 -19.41 12.72 -12.43
N SER A 146 -20.31 12.19 -11.60
CA SER A 146 -19.97 11.22 -10.55
C SER A 146 -19.54 9.87 -11.14
N SER A 147 -20.25 9.43 -12.18
CA SER A 147 -20.00 8.19 -12.91
C SER A 147 -18.75 8.28 -13.80
N GLU A 148 -18.40 9.47 -14.31
CA GLU A 148 -17.15 9.65 -15.05
C GLU A 148 -15.89 9.53 -14.18
N PHE A 149 -15.93 10.03 -12.94
CA PHE A 149 -14.80 9.91 -12.03
C PHE A 149 -14.50 8.44 -11.71
N LEU A 150 -15.53 7.68 -11.31
CA LEU A 150 -15.42 6.24 -11.03
C LEU A 150 -14.83 5.46 -12.22
N ARG A 151 -15.35 5.71 -13.43
CA ARG A 151 -14.86 5.11 -14.68
C ARG A 151 -13.39 5.42 -14.98
N SER A 152 -12.99 6.68 -14.78
CA SER A 152 -11.63 7.15 -15.03
C SER A 152 -10.64 6.54 -14.03
N ASP A 153 -11.02 6.50 -12.76
CA ASP A 153 -10.19 5.96 -11.68
C ASP A 153 -10.00 4.46 -11.82
N TYR A 154 -11.08 3.73 -12.13
CA TYR A 154 -11.03 2.30 -12.47
C TYR A 154 -10.07 2.00 -13.63
N ILE A 155 -10.12 2.74 -14.74
CA ILE A 155 -9.18 2.56 -15.85
C ILE A 155 -7.72 2.76 -15.42
N LYS A 156 -7.45 3.77 -14.59
CA LYS A 156 -6.09 4.04 -14.11
C LYS A 156 -5.60 2.93 -13.19
N LYS A 157 -6.43 2.48 -12.24
CA LYS A 157 -6.10 1.37 -11.33
C LYS A 157 -5.87 0.08 -12.09
N ARG A 158 -6.74 -0.25 -13.05
CA ARG A 158 -6.57 -1.42 -13.93
C ARG A 158 -5.23 -1.36 -14.68
N GLY A 159 -4.91 -0.21 -15.26
CA GLY A 159 -3.65 0.00 -15.97
C GLY A 159 -2.43 -0.21 -15.07
N LYS A 160 -2.44 0.39 -13.87
CA LYS A 160 -1.35 0.24 -12.88
C LYS A 160 -1.22 -1.20 -12.37
N LEU A 161 -2.32 -1.87 -12.05
CA LEU A 161 -2.29 -3.26 -11.61
C LEU A 161 -1.74 -4.17 -12.73
N LYS A 162 -2.16 -3.94 -13.98
CA LYS A 162 -1.65 -4.68 -15.14
C LYS A 162 -0.16 -4.43 -15.40
N GLU A 163 0.32 -3.20 -15.16
CA GLU A 163 1.75 -2.87 -15.25
C GLU A 163 2.57 -3.59 -14.16
N LEU A 164 2.05 -3.69 -12.94
CA LEU A 164 2.75 -4.30 -11.81
C LEU A 164 2.74 -5.84 -11.84
N PHE A 165 1.64 -6.45 -12.29
CA PHE A 165 1.38 -7.89 -12.13
C PHE A 165 1.16 -8.65 -13.45
N GLY A 166 1.20 -7.97 -14.60
CA GLY A 166 0.97 -8.58 -15.92
C GLY A 166 -0.45 -9.11 -16.06
N ASP A 167 -0.61 -10.33 -16.58
CA ASP A 167 -1.92 -10.95 -16.79
C ASP A 167 -2.59 -11.40 -15.49
N ASN A 168 -1.83 -11.58 -14.40
CA ASN A 168 -2.35 -11.96 -13.08
C ASN A 168 -2.72 -10.76 -12.20
N TYR A 169 -3.10 -9.64 -12.82
CA TYR A 169 -3.38 -8.40 -12.09
C TYR A 169 -4.70 -8.40 -11.34
N PHE A 170 -5.65 -9.24 -11.76
CA PHE A 170 -7.01 -9.20 -11.26
C PHE A 170 -7.06 -9.75 -9.81
N PRO A 171 -7.45 -8.94 -8.82
CA PRO A 171 -7.33 -9.31 -7.41
C PRO A 171 -8.54 -10.16 -6.95
N HIS A 172 -8.62 -11.40 -7.43
CA HIS A 172 -9.72 -12.33 -7.11
C HIS A 172 -9.97 -12.50 -5.62
N ASP A 173 -8.92 -12.66 -4.83
CA ASP A 173 -9.04 -12.93 -3.39
C ASP A 173 -9.71 -11.76 -2.68
N VAL A 174 -9.29 -10.54 -3.01
CA VAL A 174 -9.85 -9.30 -2.45
C VAL A 174 -11.28 -9.09 -2.93
N LEU A 175 -11.59 -9.43 -4.19
CA LEU A 175 -12.94 -9.34 -4.72
C LEU A 175 -13.89 -10.30 -3.96
N HIS A 176 -13.44 -11.53 -3.70
CA HIS A 176 -14.22 -12.52 -2.98
C HIS A 176 -14.53 -12.07 -1.55
N GLU A 177 -13.52 -11.58 -0.81
CA GLU A 177 -13.72 -10.98 0.52
C GLU A 177 -14.78 -9.87 0.49
N ARG A 178 -14.76 -9.01 -0.54
CA ARG A 178 -15.74 -7.92 -0.69
C ARG A 178 -17.14 -8.41 -1.03
N ILE A 179 -17.25 -9.45 -1.84
CA ILE A 179 -18.55 -10.07 -2.15
C ILE A 179 -19.14 -10.67 -0.87
N GLU A 180 -18.33 -11.36 -0.05
CA GLU A 180 -18.77 -11.88 1.24
C GLU A 180 -19.22 -10.77 2.18
N GLU A 181 -18.46 -9.68 2.31
CA GLU A 181 -18.87 -8.49 3.08
C GLU A 181 -20.19 -7.91 2.56
N ALA A 182 -20.35 -7.75 1.24
CA ALA A 182 -21.56 -7.20 0.64
C ALA A 182 -22.79 -8.12 0.78
N LEU A 183 -22.58 -9.43 0.88
CA LEU A 183 -23.63 -10.42 1.11
C LEU A 183 -23.99 -10.58 2.58
N ALA A 184 -23.01 -10.41 3.49
CA ALA A 184 -23.24 -10.36 4.92
C ALA A 184 -24.06 -9.11 5.32
N VAL A 185 -23.96 -8.04 4.54
CA VAL A 185 -24.77 -6.84 4.66
C VAL A 185 -26.03 -6.96 3.78
N LYS A 186 -27.01 -7.79 4.18
CA LYS A 186 -28.37 -7.70 3.60
C LYS A 186 -29.48 -8.23 4.51
N PRO A 187 -30.67 -7.65 4.36
CA PRO A 187 -31.23 -6.56 5.16
C PRO A 187 -31.63 -6.95 6.59
#